data_AF-A0AAU9TL16-F1
#
_entry.id   AF-A0AAU9TL16-F1
#
_cell.length_a   1.000
_cell.length_b   1.000
_cell.length_c   1.000
_cell.angle_alpha   90.00
_cell.angle_beta   90.00
_cell.angle_gamma   90.00
#
_symmetry.space_group_name_H-M   'P 1'
#
loop_
_entity.id
_entity.type
_entity.pdbx_description
1 polymer ?
#
loop_
_entity_poly.entity_id
_entity_poly.type
_entity_poly.pdbx_seq_one_letter_code
_entity_poly.pdbx_strand_id
1 'polypeptide(L)'
;MRVTFLIIFLCFLCYCETYDMIIGDTVHRKMVFHQRIKDFAIPFKKRIKVLTYNDPEKRIIKGVAAIDNDFSHASANITDGGVGFSYVTVRMKSQRHHPLNFEVEIYV
;
A
#
# COMPACT_ATOMS: atom_id res chain seq x y z
N MET A 1 -22.42 34.30 5.84
CA MET A 1 -20.95 34.47 5.74
C MET A 1 -20.20 33.91 6.96
N ARG A 2 -20.46 34.36 8.21
CA ARG A 2 -19.74 33.85 9.41
C ARG A 2 -19.85 32.33 9.63
N VAL A 3 -21.05 31.77 9.50
CA VAL A 3 -21.28 30.32 9.69
C VAL A 3 -20.62 29.49 8.57
N THR A 4 -20.61 30.01 7.34
CA THR A 4 -20.04 29.34 6.16
C THR A 4 -18.52 29.16 6.29
N PHE A 5 -17.80 30.17 6.79
CA PHE A 5 -16.37 30.06 7.09
C PHE A 5 -16.07 29.03 8.18
N LEU A 6 -16.93 28.95 9.20
CA LEU A 6 -16.77 28.03 10.32
C LEU A 6 -16.92 26.56 9.87
N ILE A 7 -17.87 26.29 8.95
CA ILE A 7 -18.06 24.97 8.35
C ILE A 7 -16.84 24.56 7.51
N ILE A 8 -16.34 25.46 6.65
CA ILE A 8 -15.16 25.19 5.83
C ILE A 8 -13.93 24.89 6.70
N PHE A 9 -13.73 25.66 7.78
CA PHE A 9 -12.65 25.42 8.73
C PHE A 9 -12.77 24.07 9.44
N LEU A 10 -13.97 23.67 9.85
CA LEU A 10 -14.20 22.34 10.45
C LEU A 10 -13.88 21.21 9.46
N CYS A 11 -14.24 21.36 8.19
CA CYS A 11 -13.93 20.38 7.16
C CYS A 11 -12.42 20.18 6.97
N PHE A 12 -11.62 21.25 7.05
CA PHE A 12 -10.16 21.15 6.98
C PHE A 12 -9.54 20.42 8.17
N LEU A 13 -10.11 20.56 9.38
CA LEU A 13 -9.63 19.85 10.58
C LEU A 13 -9.89 18.34 10.52
N CYS A 14 -10.81 17.88 9.68
CA CYS A 14 -11.14 16.47 9.51
C CYS A 14 -10.34 15.77 8.40
N TYR A 15 -9.40 16.46 7.74
CA TYR A 15 -8.59 15.84 6.68
C TYR A 15 -7.61 14.82 7.27
N CYS A 16 -7.75 13.56 6.86
CA CYS A 16 -6.85 12.48 7.23
C CYS A 16 -6.33 11.82 5.94
N GLU A 17 -5.01 11.71 5.81
CA GLU A 17 -4.36 11.09 4.65
C GLU A 17 -3.77 9.74 5.07
N THR A 18 -3.98 8.70 4.27
CA THR A 18 -3.29 7.42 4.39
C THR A 18 -2.57 7.10 3.08
N TYR A 19 -1.47 6.36 3.19
CA TYR A 19 -0.64 5.92 2.07
C TYR A 19 -0.76 4.41 1.82
N ASP A 20 -1.65 3.74 2.54
CA ASP A 20 -1.94 2.32 2.36
C ASP A 20 -2.58 2.07 1.00
N MET A 21 -2.14 1.00 0.32
CA MET A 21 -2.70 0.57 -0.95
C MET A 21 -3.51 -0.70 -0.74
N ILE A 22 -4.84 -0.59 -0.79
CA ILE A 22 -5.75 -1.75 -0.74
C ILE A 22 -6.55 -1.78 -2.02
N ILE A 23 -6.46 -2.88 -2.77
CA ILE A 23 -7.11 -3.08 -4.05
C ILE A 23 -7.87 -4.40 -4.01
N GLY A 24 -9.14 -4.38 -4.40
CA GLY A 24 -10.00 -5.57 -4.46
C GLY A 24 -10.68 -5.91 -3.14
N ASP A 25 -11.04 -7.18 -2.99
CA ASP A 25 -11.75 -7.71 -1.83
C ASP A 25 -10.76 -8.44 -0.91
N THR A 26 -10.48 -7.82 0.23
CA THR A 26 -9.64 -8.38 1.30
C THR A 26 -10.47 -8.96 2.45
N VAL A 27 -11.80 -8.77 2.44
CA VAL A 27 -12.68 -9.13 3.55
C VAL A 27 -13.22 -10.54 3.32
N HIS A 28 -13.13 -11.42 4.32
CA HIS A 28 -13.55 -12.84 4.23
C HIS A 28 -12.84 -13.66 3.12
N ARG A 29 -11.67 -13.22 2.66
CA ARG A 29 -10.82 -13.97 1.71
C ARG A 29 -9.66 -14.63 2.42
N LYS A 30 -9.13 -15.69 1.81
CA LYS A 30 -7.98 -16.40 2.39
C LYS A 30 -6.72 -15.63 2.03
N MET A 31 -5.98 -15.17 3.04
CA MET A 31 -4.63 -14.67 2.84
C MET A 31 -3.72 -15.85 2.45
N VAL A 32 -3.13 -15.77 1.25
CA VAL A 32 -2.25 -16.82 0.72
C VAL A 32 -0.79 -16.43 0.82
N PHE A 33 -0.53 -15.13 0.77
CA PHE A 33 0.82 -14.61 0.83
C PHE A 33 0.87 -13.42 1.75
N HIS A 34 1.90 -13.39 2.58
CA HIS A 34 2.21 -12.32 3.50
C HIS A 34 3.73 -12.16 3.53
N GLN A 35 4.21 -10.97 3.21
CA GLN A 35 5.62 -10.65 3.34
C GLN A 35 5.83 -9.22 3.82
N ARG A 36 6.62 -9.08 4.88
CA ARG A 36 7.11 -7.78 5.35
C ARG A 36 8.42 -7.43 4.67
N ILE A 37 8.46 -6.25 4.06
CA ILE A 37 9.63 -5.71 3.36
C ILE A 37 10.15 -4.53 4.18
N LYS A 38 11.28 -4.74 4.86
CA LYS A 38 11.93 -3.74 5.69
C LYS A 38 13.32 -3.40 5.17
N ASP A 39 13.57 -2.13 4.88
CA ASP A 39 14.88 -1.61 4.48
C ASP A 39 15.24 -0.35 5.26
N PHE A 40 16.54 -0.20 5.57
CA PHE A 40 17.08 0.98 6.24
C PHE A 40 17.06 2.23 5.33
N ALA A 41 16.84 3.38 5.96
CA ALA A 41 16.91 4.69 5.31
C ALA A 41 18.32 4.99 4.77
N ILE A 42 18.40 5.62 3.60
CA ILE A 42 19.63 6.25 3.11
C ILE A 42 19.40 7.76 3.08
N PRO A 43 20.32 8.57 3.64
CA PRO A 43 20.27 10.02 3.50
C PRO A 43 20.18 10.47 2.03
N PHE A 44 19.31 11.43 1.74
CA PHE A 44 19.09 12.05 0.43
C PHE A 44 18.65 11.14 -0.72
N LYS A 45 18.43 9.83 -0.48
CA LYS A 45 18.05 8.87 -1.52
C LYS A 45 16.69 8.25 -1.23
N LYS A 46 15.87 8.09 -2.29
CA LYS A 46 14.66 7.26 -2.25
C LYS A 46 15.02 5.84 -2.67
N ARG A 47 14.46 4.84 -2.00
CA ARG A 47 14.59 3.43 -2.37
C ARG A 47 13.34 2.97 -3.10
N ILE A 48 13.53 2.02 -4.01
CA ILE A 48 12.46 1.35 -4.73
C ILE A 48 12.70 -0.14 -4.56
N LYS A 49 11.66 -0.86 -4.14
CA LYS A 49 11.62 -2.31 -4.07
C LYS A 49 10.45 -2.82 -4.89
N VAL A 50 10.68 -3.94 -5.57
CA VAL A 50 9.67 -4.61 -6.37
C VAL A 50 9.52 -6.01 -5.80
N LEU A 51 8.29 -6.37 -5.50
CA LEU A 51 7.88 -7.71 -5.08
C LEU A 51 7.02 -8.29 -6.20
N THR A 52 7.40 -9.45 -6.71
CA THR A 52 6.58 -10.22 -7.64
C THR A 52 6.09 -11.48 -6.95
N TYR A 53 4.77 -11.67 -6.97
CA TYR A 53 4.12 -12.89 -6.51
C TYR A 53 3.44 -13.57 -7.69
N ASN A 54 3.57 -14.89 -7.75
CA ASN A 54 2.91 -15.73 -8.74
C ASN A 54 2.36 -16.96 -8.02
N ASP A 55 1.05 -17.20 -8.11
CA ASP A 55 0.42 -18.34 -7.45
C ASP A 55 0.67 -19.63 -8.25
N PRO A 56 1.28 -20.68 -7.64
CA PRO A 56 1.56 -21.93 -8.34
C PRO A 56 0.28 -22.67 -8.76
N GLU A 57 -0.82 -22.50 -8.03
CA GLU A 57 -2.14 -23.10 -8.31
C GLU A 57 -2.95 -22.27 -9.32
N LYS A 58 -2.40 -21.15 -9.81
CA LYS A 58 -3.06 -20.20 -10.74
C LYS A 58 -4.42 -19.71 -10.24
N ARG A 59 -4.63 -19.60 -8.93
CA ARG A 59 -5.86 -19.03 -8.37
C ARG A 59 -5.92 -17.54 -8.67
N ILE A 60 -7.13 -17.04 -8.82
CA ILE A 60 -7.37 -15.63 -9.12
C ILE A 60 -7.22 -14.83 -7.84
N ILE A 61 -6.31 -13.85 -7.86
CA ILE A 61 -6.14 -12.89 -6.77
C ILE A 61 -7.41 -12.05 -6.67
N LYS A 62 -7.99 -12.01 -5.47
CA LYS A 62 -9.20 -11.23 -5.12
C LYS A 62 -8.86 -9.92 -4.47
N GLY A 63 -7.77 -9.86 -3.73
CA GLY A 63 -7.34 -8.66 -3.02
C GLY A 63 -5.83 -8.57 -2.88
N VAL A 64 -5.32 -7.34 -2.90
CA VAL A 64 -3.92 -7.01 -2.62
C VAL A 64 -3.91 -5.85 -1.65
N ALA A 65 -3.26 -6.02 -0.51
CA ALA A 65 -3.03 -4.96 0.46
C ALA A 65 -1.51 -4.72 0.60
N ALA A 66 -1.09 -3.47 0.58
CA ALA A 66 0.24 -3.04 0.95
C ALA A 66 0.10 -1.94 2.00
N ILE A 67 0.41 -2.28 3.25
CA ILE A 67 0.20 -1.43 4.42
C ILE A 67 1.55 -0.85 4.86
N ASP A 68 1.63 0.46 5.03
CA ASP A 68 2.83 1.12 5.55
C ASP A 68 2.82 1.12 7.09
N ASN A 69 3.64 0.27 7.69
CA ASN A 69 3.69 0.12 9.14
C ASN A 69 4.41 1.28 9.85
N ASP A 70 5.28 2.00 9.15
CA ASP A 70 6.12 3.05 9.76
C ASP A 70 5.56 4.46 9.52
N PHE A 71 4.37 4.58 8.89
CA PHE A 71 3.77 5.85 8.46
C PHE A 71 4.79 6.75 7.76
N SER A 72 5.63 6.13 6.93
CA SER A 72 6.85 6.72 6.38
C SER A 72 6.59 7.59 5.15
N HIS A 73 5.31 7.85 4.83
CA HIS A 73 4.85 8.44 3.57
C HIS A 73 5.40 7.70 2.35
N ALA A 74 5.68 6.41 2.51
CA ALA A 74 6.10 5.57 1.41
C ALA A 74 4.87 5.21 0.56
N SER A 75 5.08 4.95 -0.73
CA SER A 75 3.98 4.65 -1.66
C SER A 75 4.15 3.25 -2.23
N ALA A 76 3.04 2.52 -2.36
CA ALA A 76 2.98 1.24 -3.05
C ALA A 76 2.07 1.37 -4.27
N ASN A 77 2.48 0.79 -5.40
CA ASN A 77 1.70 0.72 -6.63
C ASN A 77 1.82 -0.66 -7.26
N ILE A 78 0.76 -1.16 -7.88
CA ILE A 78 0.83 -2.36 -8.74
C ILE A 78 1.38 -1.94 -10.11
N THR A 79 2.46 -2.60 -10.55
CA THR A 79 3.06 -2.34 -11.87
C THR A 79 2.67 -3.37 -12.92
N ASP A 80 2.30 -4.57 -12.51
CA ASP A 80 1.89 -5.64 -13.41
C ASP A 80 0.96 -6.64 -12.68
N GLY A 81 0.04 -7.27 -13.42
CA GLY A 81 -0.97 -8.17 -12.89
C GLY A 81 -1.92 -7.49 -11.89
N GLY A 82 -2.25 -8.19 -10.81
CA GLY A 82 -3.11 -7.68 -9.72
C GLY A 82 -4.40 -8.47 -9.54
N VAL A 83 -5.43 -7.78 -9.05
CA VAL A 83 -6.75 -8.38 -8.82
C VAL A 83 -7.35 -8.84 -10.16
N GLY A 84 -7.82 -10.08 -10.20
CA GLY A 84 -8.29 -10.72 -11.44
C GLY A 84 -7.23 -11.54 -12.19
N PHE A 85 -5.95 -11.43 -11.80
CA PHE A 85 -4.85 -12.21 -12.34
C PHE A 85 -4.35 -13.25 -11.32
N SER A 86 -3.55 -14.22 -11.78
CA SER A 86 -2.88 -15.20 -10.90
C SER A 86 -1.51 -14.75 -10.40
N TYR A 87 -1.11 -13.54 -10.77
CA TYR A 87 0.18 -12.96 -10.42
C TYR A 87 0.01 -11.46 -10.16
N VAL A 88 0.88 -10.90 -9.35
CA VAL A 88 0.93 -9.46 -9.08
C VAL A 88 2.36 -9.02 -8.86
N THR A 89 2.69 -7.86 -9.40
CA THR A 89 3.95 -7.17 -9.13
C THR A 89 3.66 -5.86 -8.44
N VAL A 90 4.08 -5.77 -7.17
CA VAL A 90 3.93 -4.58 -6.33
C VAL A 90 5.26 -3.86 -6.24
N ARG A 91 5.25 -2.58 -6.59
CA ARG A 91 6.38 -1.67 -6.49
C ARG A 91 6.17 -0.71 -5.32
N MET A 92 7.04 -0.81 -4.32
CA MET A 92 7.08 0.06 -3.17
C MET A 92 8.21 1.06 -3.29
N LYS A 93 7.97 2.32 -2.93
CA LYS A 93 8.91 3.42 -3.00
C LYS A 93 8.93 4.18 -1.69
N SER A 94 10.12 4.31 -1.09
CA SER A 94 10.30 5.04 0.16
C SER A 94 10.22 6.56 -0.06
N GLN A 95 9.87 7.28 1.00
CA GLN A 95 10.12 8.72 1.08
C GLN A 95 11.62 8.98 1.29
N ARG A 96 12.08 10.19 0.93
CA ARG A 96 13.50 10.56 1.06
C ARG A 96 13.87 10.64 2.55
N HIS A 97 14.98 10.04 2.96
CA HIS A 97 15.43 9.94 4.36
C HIS A 97 14.60 9.02 5.27
N HIS A 98 13.55 8.38 4.76
CA HIS A 98 12.74 7.46 5.55
C HIS A 98 13.08 5.99 5.22
N PRO A 99 12.96 5.09 6.20
CA PRO A 99 13.04 3.66 5.96
C PRO A 99 11.86 3.20 5.09
N LEU A 100 11.94 1.99 4.57
CA LEU A 100 10.82 1.33 3.90
C LEU A 100 10.34 0.22 4.82
N ASN A 101 9.06 0.20 5.19
CA ASN A 101 8.48 -0.88 5.99
C ASN A 101 7.05 -1.16 5.52
N PHE A 102 6.93 -2.01 4.49
CA PHE A 102 5.63 -2.42 3.96
C PHE A 102 5.28 -3.84 4.37
N GLU A 103 4.03 -4.03 4.73
CA GLU A 103 3.39 -5.33 4.86
C GLU A 103 2.58 -5.59 3.59
N VAL A 104 3.02 -6.56 2.78
CA VAL A 104 2.31 -6.92 1.55
C VAL A 104 1.55 -8.21 1.78
N GLU A 105 0.24 -8.14 1.56
CA GLU A 105 -0.71 -9.23 1.76
C GLU A 105 -1.49 -9.48 0.48
N ILE A 106 -1.64 -10.74 0.12
CA ILE A 106 -2.35 -11.15 -1.10
C ILE A 106 -3.42 -12.16 -0.71
N TYR A 107 -4.62 -11.90 -1.21
CA TYR A 107 -5.83 -12.65 -0.93
C TYR A 107 -6.36 -13.29 -2.22
N VAL A 108 -6.79 -14.55 -2.11
CA VAL A 108 -7.48 -15.29 -3.18
C VAL A 108 -8.88 -15.73 -2.75
#